data_AF-A0A967VKH0-F1
#
_entry.id   AF-A0A967VKH0-F1
#
_cell.length_a   1.000
_cell.length_b   1.000
_cell.length_c   1.000
_cell.angle_alpha   90.00
_cell.angle_beta   90.00
_cell.angle_gamma   90.00
#
_symmetry.space_group_name_H-M   'P 1'
#
loop_
_entity.id
_entity.type
_entity.pdbx_description
1 polymer ?
#
loop_
_entity_poly.entity_id
_entity_poly.type
_entity_poly.pdbx_seq_one_letter_code
_entity_poly.pdbx_strand_id
1 'polypeptide(L)'
;MVGSGFGGGLAAHALLEAGYRVRMLERGPWLRHWEPSAPRGPGDLGPFFETRIPHRIGAGGNGVVPDDHANVGGPSVYFAAVSSRFREADFEPAPEIVGDSGAEWPFDYRELEPYYGRAEVALGI
;
A
#
# COMPACT_ATOMS: atom_id res chain seq x y z
N MET A 1 -1.07 -3.10 -14.63
CA MET A 1 -1.14 -2.87 -13.17
C MET A 1 -2.57 -2.99 -12.72
N VAL A 2 -2.81 -3.76 -11.67
CA VAL A 2 -4.12 -3.90 -11.02
C VAL A 2 -3.99 -3.24 -9.65
N GLY A 3 -4.71 -2.14 -9.43
CA GLY A 3 -4.54 -1.24 -8.28
C GLY A 3 -3.62 -0.06 -8.59
N SER A 4 -4.02 1.12 -8.10
CA SER A 4 -3.34 2.40 -8.34
C SER A 4 -2.71 3.04 -7.10
N GLY A 5 -2.70 2.35 -5.95
CA GLY A 5 -2.03 2.82 -4.73
C GLY A 5 -0.50 2.67 -4.76
N PHE A 6 0.18 2.86 -3.61
CA PHE A 6 1.66 2.92 -3.52
C PHE A 6 2.38 1.86 -4.37
N GLY A 7 2.07 0.58 -4.18
CA GLY A 7 2.72 -0.50 -4.93
C GLY A 7 2.45 -0.42 -6.44
N GLY A 8 1.20 -0.17 -6.83
CA GLY A 8 0.81 -0.09 -8.24
C GLY A 8 1.38 1.14 -8.95
N GLY A 9 1.36 2.29 -8.28
CA GLY A 9 1.87 3.56 -8.77
C GLY A 9 3.39 3.55 -8.94
N LEU A 10 4.14 3.16 -7.91
CA LEU A 10 5.61 3.12 -7.96
C LEU A 10 6.12 2.10 -8.98
N ALA A 11 5.52 0.91 -9.03
CA ALA A 11 5.91 -0.09 -10.03
C ALA A 11 5.52 0.34 -11.45
N ALA A 12 4.37 0.99 -11.65
CA ALA A 12 4.01 1.58 -12.94
C ALA A 12 5.01 2.64 -13.37
N HIS A 13 5.44 3.50 -12.45
CA HIS A 13 6.41 4.56 -12.71
C HIS A 13 7.74 3.99 -13.20
N ALA A 14 8.30 3.00 -12.51
CA ALA A 14 9.54 2.34 -12.93
C ALA A 14 9.43 1.71 -14.34
N LEU A 15 8.28 1.10 -14.67
CA LEU A 15 8.04 0.54 -16.01
C LEU A 15 7.91 1.64 -17.08
N LEU A 16 7.28 2.77 -16.76
CA LEU A 16 7.17 3.91 -17.66
C LEU A 16 8.55 4.52 -17.94
N GLU A 17 9.40 4.69 -16.92
CA GLU A 17 10.78 5.17 -17.09
C GLU A 17 11.62 4.24 -17.98
N ALA A 18 11.36 2.94 -17.91
CA ALA A 18 11.98 1.95 -18.80
C ALA A 18 11.38 1.94 -20.23
N GLY A 19 10.47 2.87 -20.56
CA GLY A 19 9.91 3.04 -21.91
C GLY A 19 8.72 2.13 -22.24
N TYR A 20 8.18 1.40 -21.26
CA TYR A 20 7.02 0.55 -21.48
C TYR A 20 5.72 1.35 -21.47
N ARG A 21 4.72 0.89 -22.22
CA ARG A 21 3.34 1.39 -22.09
C ARG A 21 2.63 0.59 -21.02
N VAL A 22 2.26 1.27 -19.94
CA VAL A 22 1.59 0.63 -18.80
C VAL A 22 0.11 0.97 -18.81
N ARG A 23 -0.75 -0.05 -18.69
CA ARG A 23 -2.17 0.13 -18.38
C ARG A 23 -2.41 -0.10 -16.90
N MET A 24 -3.12 0.84 -16.28
CA MET A 24 -3.51 0.78 -14.88
C MET A 24 -5.02 0.59 -14.78
N LEU A 25 -5.44 -0.38 -13.96
CA LEU A 25 -6.83 -0.66 -13.66
C LEU A 25 -7.05 -0.40 -12.18
N GLU A 26 -8.02 0.45 -11.85
CA GLU A 26 -8.43 0.76 -10.48
C GLU A 26 -9.92 0.47 -10.35
N ARG A 27 -10.31 -0.12 -9.22
CA ARG A 27 -11.70 -0.45 -8.92
C ARG A 27 -12.48 0.79 -8.49
N GLY A 28 -11.83 1.65 -7.71
CA GLY A 28 -12.44 2.84 -7.15
C GLY A 28 -12.50 4.04 -8.09
N PRO A 29 -13.35 5.04 -7.77
CA PRO A 29 -13.44 6.26 -8.55
C PRO A 29 -12.21 7.16 -8.33
N TRP A 30 -12.06 8.17 -9.19
CA TRP A 30 -11.24 9.33 -8.87
C TRP A 30 -11.87 10.12 -7.72
N LEU A 31 -11.06 10.52 -6.74
CA LEU A 31 -11.51 11.49 -5.74
C LEU A 31 -11.71 12.83 -6.45
N ARG A 32 -12.93 13.36 -6.39
CA ARG A 32 -13.22 14.71 -6.85
C ARG A 32 -12.68 15.66 -5.80
N HIS A 33 -11.68 16.45 -6.19
CA HIS A 33 -11.05 17.60 -5.52
C HIS A 33 -11.07 17.62 -3.98
N TRP A 34 -9.89 17.75 -3.39
CA TRP A 34 -9.74 18.17 -2.00
C TRP A 34 -10.39 19.55 -1.80
N GLU A 35 -11.61 19.60 -1.27
CA GLU A 35 -12.16 20.83 -0.72
C GLU A 35 -11.54 21.07 0.67
N PRO A 36 -11.29 22.32 1.07
CA PRO A 36 -10.92 22.64 2.46
C PRO A 36 -11.97 22.18 3.49
N SER A 37 -13.21 21.96 3.04
CA SER A 37 -14.33 21.37 3.78
C SER A 37 -14.39 19.85 3.74
N ALA A 38 -13.47 19.19 3.02
CA ALA A 38 -13.42 17.74 2.96
C ALA A 38 -13.19 17.17 4.37
N PRO A 39 -13.88 16.09 4.70
CA PRO A 39 -13.87 15.57 6.05
C PRO A 39 -12.47 15.19 6.54
N ARG A 40 -12.14 15.65 7.74
CA ARG A 40 -10.82 15.51 8.37
C ARG A 40 -10.68 14.26 9.23
N GLY A 41 -11.63 13.34 9.16
CA GLY A 41 -11.69 12.14 10.01
C GLY A 41 -12.10 10.90 9.23
N PRO A 42 -11.65 9.70 9.67
CA PRO A 42 -11.95 8.43 9.01
C PRO A 42 -13.44 8.15 8.79
N GLY A 43 -14.31 8.68 9.66
CA GLY A 43 -15.75 8.42 9.66
C GLY A 43 -16.55 9.08 8.53
N ASP A 44 -16.03 10.14 7.91
CA ASP A 44 -16.75 10.91 6.89
C ASP A 44 -16.19 10.68 5.47
N LEU A 45 -15.27 9.73 5.34
CA LEU A 45 -14.63 9.34 4.09
C LEU A 45 -15.58 8.51 3.19
N GLY A 46 -16.60 7.87 3.75
CA GLY A 46 -17.53 6.96 3.04
C GLY A 46 -18.08 7.41 1.67
N PRO A 47 -18.35 8.70 1.41
CA PRO A 47 -18.80 9.18 0.08
C PRO A 47 -17.70 9.19 -1.00
N PHE A 48 -16.43 9.13 -0.59
CA PHE A 48 -15.26 9.28 -1.45
C PHE A 48 -14.64 7.94 -1.87
N PHE A 49 -15.00 6.85 -1.20
CA PHE A 49 -14.40 5.54 -1.42
C PHE A 49 -15.45 4.47 -1.72
N GLU A 50 -15.09 3.53 -2.59
CA GLU A 50 -15.86 2.29 -2.72
C GLU A 50 -15.46 1.34 -1.58
N THR A 51 -16.35 1.20 -0.61
CA THR A 51 -16.16 0.36 0.59
C THR A 51 -16.80 -1.02 0.47
N ARG A 52 -17.55 -1.33 -0.62
CA ARG A 52 -18.03 -2.70 -0.82
C ARG A 52 -16.86 -3.64 -1.02
N ILE A 53 -16.72 -4.60 -0.12
CA ILE A 53 -15.85 -5.76 -0.34
C ILE A 53 -16.64 -6.81 -1.11
N PRO A 54 -16.23 -7.16 -2.35
CA PRO A 54 -16.97 -8.11 -3.17
C PRO A 54 -16.79 -9.58 -2.72
N HIS A 55 -15.87 -9.84 -1.78
CA HIS A 55 -15.58 -11.16 -1.26
C HIS A 55 -15.54 -11.13 0.27
N ARG A 56 -16.21 -12.07 0.93
CA ARG A 56 -16.04 -12.30 2.37
C ARG A 56 -14.94 -13.34 2.55
N ILE A 57 -13.94 -13.04 3.38
CA ILE A 57 -12.97 -14.04 3.81
C ILE A 57 -13.66 -14.93 4.84
N GLY A 58 -14.25 -16.02 4.35
CA GLY A 58 -15.00 -16.97 5.14
C GLY A 58 -14.19 -18.22 5.47
N ALA A 59 -13.18 -18.12 6.34
CA ALA A 59 -12.61 -19.27 7.03
C ALA A 59 -11.82 -18.81 8.27
N GLY A 60 -12.08 -19.39 9.44
CA GLY A 60 -11.21 -19.22 10.63
C GLY A 60 -11.72 -18.32 11.77
N GLY A 61 -12.95 -17.80 11.72
CA GLY A 61 -13.60 -17.18 12.88
C GLY A 61 -13.26 -15.72 13.17
N ASN A 62 -12.21 -15.16 12.55
CA ASN A 62 -11.94 -13.72 12.58
C ASN A 62 -12.38 -13.12 11.26
N GLY A 63 -13.68 -12.88 11.12
CA GLY A 63 -14.28 -12.14 10.01
C GLY A 63 -13.90 -10.66 10.08
N VAL A 64 -12.59 -10.36 10.04
CA VAL A 64 -12.11 -9.01 9.79
C VAL A 64 -12.51 -8.69 8.37
N VAL A 65 -13.42 -7.74 8.24
CA VAL A 65 -13.65 -6.99 7.00
C VAL A 65 -12.53 -5.95 7.02
N PRO A 66 -11.46 -6.10 6.21
CA PRO A 66 -10.43 -5.06 6.13
C PRO A 66 -11.12 -3.75 5.75
N ASP A 67 -10.66 -2.62 6.28
CA ASP A 67 -11.20 -1.31 5.90
C ASP A 67 -10.72 -0.95 4.48
N ASP A 68 -11.33 -1.61 3.48
CA ASP A 68 -10.95 -1.52 2.07
C ASP A 68 -11.62 -0.30 1.44
N HIS A 69 -10.86 0.77 1.34
CA HIS A 69 -11.24 1.95 0.59
C HIS A 69 -10.61 1.85 -0.80
N ALA A 70 -11.44 1.76 -1.84
CA ALA A 70 -10.96 1.84 -3.22
C ALA A 70 -11.24 3.21 -3.84
N ASN A 71 -10.18 3.82 -4.37
CA ASN A 71 -10.15 5.07 -5.13
C ASN A 71 -8.87 5.09 -5.98
N VAL A 72 -8.80 5.99 -6.94
CA VAL A 72 -7.51 6.26 -7.62
C VAL A 72 -6.50 6.82 -6.62
N GLY A 73 -5.35 6.15 -6.52
CA GLY A 73 -4.33 6.36 -5.48
C GLY A 73 -4.50 5.47 -4.25
N GLY A 74 -5.64 4.81 -4.06
CA GLY A 74 -5.90 3.94 -2.90
C GLY A 74 -5.55 4.59 -1.55
N PRO A 75 -5.01 3.80 -0.59
CA PRO A 75 -4.64 4.31 0.73
C PRO A 75 -3.60 5.43 0.76
N SER A 76 -2.82 5.64 -0.31
CA SER A 76 -1.82 6.70 -0.32
C SER A 76 -2.42 8.10 -0.29
N VAL A 77 -3.72 8.26 -0.52
CA VAL A 77 -4.37 9.58 -0.53
C VAL A 77 -4.77 10.05 0.87
N TYR A 78 -4.95 9.14 1.81
CA TYR A 78 -5.39 9.45 3.18
C TYR A 78 -4.49 8.82 4.27
N PHE A 79 -3.35 8.23 3.88
CA PHE A 79 -2.34 7.79 4.83
C PHE A 79 -1.80 8.97 5.66
N ALA A 80 -1.38 8.69 6.88
CA ALA A 80 -0.92 9.70 7.83
C ALA A 80 0.51 10.24 7.55
N ALA A 81 1.08 9.99 6.38
CA ALA A 81 2.47 10.34 6.04
C ALA A 81 3.54 9.73 6.99
N VAL A 82 3.22 8.63 7.67
CA VAL A 82 4.18 7.88 8.50
C VAL A 82 4.89 6.86 7.61
N SER A 83 6.18 7.08 7.36
CA SER A 83 6.97 6.31 6.38
C SER A 83 8.32 5.88 6.97
N SER A 84 8.29 5.10 8.04
CA SER A 84 9.49 4.57 8.69
C SER A 84 10.11 3.40 7.90
N ARG A 85 11.44 3.34 7.86
CA ARG A 85 12.16 2.13 7.43
C ARG A 85 12.01 1.02 8.48
N PHE A 86 12.11 -0.23 8.01
CA PHE A 86 12.40 -1.34 8.91
C PHE A 86 13.84 -1.23 9.42
N ARG A 87 14.09 -1.82 10.58
CA ARG A 87 15.44 -1.93 11.17
C ARG A 87 16.17 -3.09 10.51
N GLU A 88 17.50 -3.04 10.49
CA GLU A 88 18.33 -4.16 9.99
C GLU A 88 17.98 -5.48 10.70
N ALA A 89 17.75 -5.44 12.01
CA ALA A 89 17.35 -6.60 12.80
C ALA A 89 15.95 -7.17 12.45
N ASP A 90 15.08 -6.42 11.75
CA ASP A 90 13.77 -6.93 11.34
C ASP A 90 13.86 -7.92 10.15
N PHE A 91 15.03 -8.01 9.52
CA PHE A 91 15.33 -8.96 8.44
C PHE A 91 16.00 -10.24 8.95
N GLU A 92 16.47 -10.25 10.19
CA GLU A 92 17.05 -11.43 10.81
C GLU A 92 15.94 -12.40 11.26
N PRO A 93 16.04 -13.71 10.96
CA PRO A 93 15.06 -14.69 11.40
C PRO A 93 14.92 -14.73 12.93
N ALA A 94 13.74 -14.33 13.43
CA ALA A 94 13.38 -14.48 14.84
C ALA A 94 12.71 -15.85 15.05
N PRO A 95 13.29 -16.79 15.84
CA PRO A 95 12.76 -18.14 16.00
C PRO A 95 11.30 -18.20 16.46
N GLU A 96 10.88 -17.24 17.29
CA GLU A 96 9.52 -17.10 17.78
C GLU A 96 8.50 -16.64 16.72
N ILE A 97 8.96 -16.02 15.62
CA ILE A 97 8.12 -15.58 14.50
C ILE A 97 8.13 -16.65 13.40
N VAL A 98 9.31 -17.16 13.05
CA VAL A 98 9.49 -18.08 11.92
C VAL A 98 8.90 -19.45 12.26
N GLY A 99 9.14 -19.98 13.46
CA GLY A 99 8.74 -21.32 13.85
C GLY A 99 9.07 -22.36 12.78
N ASP A 100 8.13 -23.26 12.48
CA ASP A 100 8.29 -24.29 11.44
C ASP A 100 7.89 -23.81 10.03
N SER A 101 7.51 -22.54 9.87
CA SER A 101 6.96 -22.02 8.60
C SER A 101 8.03 -21.73 7.56
N GLY A 102 9.29 -21.54 7.97
CA GLY A 102 10.37 -21.06 7.10
C GLY A 102 10.12 -19.64 6.55
N ALA A 103 9.25 -18.86 7.19
CA ALA A 103 8.93 -17.49 6.80
C ALA A 103 10.07 -16.51 7.12
N GLU A 104 11.16 -16.63 6.39
CA GLU A 104 12.32 -15.75 6.45
C GLU A 104 12.32 -14.80 5.24
N TRP A 105 12.88 -13.60 5.42
CA TRP A 105 13.07 -12.70 4.30
C TRP A 105 14.14 -13.28 3.36
N PRO A 106 13.91 -13.31 2.04
CA PRO A 106 14.90 -13.81 1.09
C PRO A 106 15.99 -12.78 0.74
N PHE A 107 15.99 -11.63 1.42
CA PHE A 107 16.93 -10.52 1.23
C PHE A 107 17.22 -9.85 2.58
N ASP A 108 18.39 -9.24 2.70
CA ASP A 108 18.75 -8.44 3.88
C ASP A 108 18.38 -6.95 3.73
N TYR A 109 18.58 -6.17 4.80
CA TYR A 109 18.33 -4.74 4.77
C TYR A 109 19.18 -4.00 3.74
N ARG A 110 20.44 -4.40 3.53
CA ARG A 110 21.38 -3.72 2.63
C ARG A 110 20.98 -3.89 1.19
N GLU A 111 20.38 -5.04 0.85
CA GLU A 111 19.77 -5.26 -0.46
C GLU A 111 18.57 -4.33 -0.69
N LEU A 112 17.76 -4.06 0.34
CA LEU A 112 16.61 -3.14 0.24
C LEU A 112 16.96 -1.66 0.41
N GLU A 113 18.08 -1.32 1.03
CA GLU A 113 18.47 0.06 1.35
C GLU A 113 18.37 1.01 0.13
N PRO A 114 18.87 0.66 -1.07
CA PRO A 114 18.76 1.52 -2.23
C PRO A 114 17.31 1.71 -2.71
N TYR A 115 16.43 0.74 -2.43
CA TYR A 115 15.02 0.80 -2.77
C TYR A 115 14.25 1.68 -1.78
N TYR A 116 14.61 1.66 -0.50
CA TYR A 116 14.11 2.63 0.49
C TYR A 116 14.47 4.05 0.06
N GLY A 117 15.73 4.31 -0.31
CA GLY A 117 16.14 5.64 -0.78
C GLY A 117 15.36 6.12 -2.01
N ARG A 118 15.09 5.24 -2.98
CA ARG A 118 14.25 5.61 -4.14
C ARG A 118 12.80 5.88 -3.77
N ALA A 119 12.23 5.10 -2.85
CA ALA A 119 10.88 5.34 -2.37
C ALA A 119 10.79 6.67 -1.62
N GLU A 120 11.79 7.01 -0.82
CA GLU A 120 11.89 8.30 -0.11
C GLU A 120 11.88 9.49 -1.07
N VAL A 121 12.73 9.45 -2.10
CA VAL A 121 12.75 10.49 -3.15
C VAL A 121 11.38 10.59 -3.84
N ALA A 122 10.74 9.47 -4.15
CA ALA A 122 9.42 9.47 -4.79
C ALA A 122 8.32 10.04 -3.89
N LEU A 123 8.45 9.90 -2.56
CA LEU A 123 7.53 10.44 -1.56
C LEU A 123 7.87 11.87 -1.13
N GLY A 124 9.05 12.37 -1.47
CA GLY A 124 9.52 13.71 -1.09
C GLY A 124 9.94 13.84 0.37
N ILE A 125 10.46 12.75 0.96
CA ILE A 125 11.02 12.72 2.32
C ILE A 125 12.55 12.74 2.32
#